data_AF-A0A6J5UUD2-F1
#
_entry.id   AF-A0A6J5UUD2-F1
#
_cell.length_a   1.000
_cell.length_b   1.000
_cell.length_c   1.000
_cell.angle_alpha   90.00
_cell.angle_beta   90.00
_cell.angle_gamma   90.00
#
_symmetry.space_group_name_H-M   'P 1'
#
loop_
_entity.id
_entity.type
_entity.pdbx_description
1 polymer ?
#
loop_
_entity_poly.entity_id
_entity_poly.type
_entity_poly.pdbx_seq_one_letter_code
_entity_poly.pdbx_strand_id
1 'polypeptide(L)' 'MVCASLRNSIPKSIVYCQVREAKRSFLDHFYTDLGKLETKQLSSLLNEDPAIMERRSALAKRLELYRSAQAEIDSVAWAK' A
#
# COMPACT_ATOMS: atom_id res chain seq x y z
N MET A 1 -34.83 -1.55 34.15
CA MET A 1 -33.44 -1.77 34.62
C MET A 1 -32.60 -2.66 33.71
N VAL A 2 -33.15 -3.53 32.84
CA VAL A 2 -32.37 -4.39 31.93
C VAL A 2 -31.81 -3.64 30.71
N CYS A 3 -32.63 -2.83 30.02
CA CYS A 3 -32.21 -2.12 28.81
C CYS A 3 -31.06 -1.12 29.06
N ALA A 4 -31.00 -0.51 30.25
CA ALA A 4 -29.91 0.40 30.64
C ALA A 4 -28.57 -0.34 30.79
N SER A 5 -28.59 -1.59 31.28
CA SER A 5 -27.41 -2.44 31.36
C SER A 5 -26.96 -2.90 29.97
N LEU A 6 -27.90 -3.41 29.16
CA LEU A 6 -27.63 -3.88 27.80
C LEU A 6 -27.07 -2.80 26.88
N ARG A 7 -27.56 -1.55 27.01
CA ARG A 7 -27.05 -0.39 26.27
C ARG A 7 -25.54 -0.22 26.43
N ASN A 8 -25.00 -0.56 27.60
CA ASN A 8 -23.59 -0.40 27.90
C ASN A 8 -22.80 -1.70 27.74
N SER A 9 -23.39 -2.86 28.02
CA SER A 9 -22.68 -4.14 27.96
C SER A 9 -22.51 -4.65 26.54
N ILE A 10 -23.51 -4.52 25.67
CA ILE A 10 -23.45 -5.03 24.30
C ILE A 10 -22.30 -4.39 23.50
N PRO A 11 -22.15 -3.05 23.45
CA PRO A 11 -21.03 -2.44 22.73
C PRO A 11 -19.67 -2.84 23.32
N LYS A 12 -19.57 -2.96 24.65
CA LYS A 12 -18.33 -3.40 25.32
C LYS A 12 -17.97 -4.83 24.95
N SER A 13 -18.95 -5.74 24.92
CA SER A 13 -18.76 -7.13 24.49
C SER A 13 -18.33 -7.21 23.02
N ILE A 14 -18.93 -6.40 22.13
CA ILE A 14 -18.53 -6.33 20.72
C ILE A 14 -17.08 -5.84 20.60
N VAL A 15 -16.73 -4.75 21.27
CA VAL A 15 -15.36 -4.21 21.22
C VAL A 15 -14.36 -5.22 21.80
N TYR A 16 -14.69 -5.86 22.91
CA TYR A 16 -13.81 -6.81 23.56
C TYR A 16 -13.60 -8.07 22.72
N CYS A 17 -14.69 -8.71 22.27
CA CYS A 17 -14.61 -10.01 21.60
C CYS A 17 -14.31 -9.92 20.11
N GLN A 18 -14.67 -8.82 19.44
CA GLN A 18 -14.51 -8.69 17.99
C GLN A 18 -13.38 -7.72 17.65
N VAL A 19 -13.48 -6.46 18.07
CA VAL A 19 -12.53 -5.42 17.63
C VAL A 19 -11.14 -5.64 18.21
N ARG A 20 -11.06 -5.87 19.53
CA ARG A 20 -9.79 -6.06 20.23
C ARG A 20 -9.13 -7.37 19.82
N GLU A 21 -9.89 -8.46 19.73
CA GLU A 21 -9.36 -9.76 19.29
C GLU A 21 -8.92 -9.70 17.82
N ALA A 22 -9.73 -9.14 16.91
CA ALA A 22 -9.31 -8.95 15.52
C ALA A 22 -8.01 -8.13 15.44
N LYS A 23 -7.91 -7.01 16.17
CA LYS A 23 -6.67 -6.22 16.20
C LYS A 23 -5.47 -7.04 16.70
N ARG A 24 -5.66 -7.88 17.72
CA ARG A 24 -4.59 -8.68 18.32
C ARG A 24 -4.13 -9.79 17.39
N SER A 25 -5.06 -10.54 16.80
CA SER A 25 -4.75 -11.73 15.99
C SER A 25 -4.54 -11.43 14.51
N PHE A 26 -4.88 -10.22 14.02
CA PHE A 26 -4.80 -9.89 12.60
C PHE A 26 -3.41 -10.11 12.01
N LEU A 27 -2.36 -9.60 12.67
CA LEU A 27 -1.00 -9.78 12.18
C LEU A 27 -0.52 -11.23 12.32
N ASP A 28 -0.90 -11.92 13.40
CA ASP A 28 -0.56 -13.34 13.59
C ASP A 28 -1.14 -14.20 12.46
N HIS A 29 -2.42 -14.00 12.12
CA HIS A 29 -3.06 -14.66 10.98
C HIS A 29 -2.42 -14.26 9.66
N PHE A 30 -2.17 -12.96 9.44
CA PHE A 30 -1.53 -12.46 8.23
C PHE A 30 -0.17 -13.10 7.98
N TYR A 31 0.71 -13.14 9.00
CA TYR A 31 2.03 -13.76 8.86
C TYR A 31 1.95 -15.28 8.72
N THR A 32 1.01 -15.93 9.41
CA THR A 32 0.80 -17.37 9.27
C THR A 32 0.33 -17.73 7.87
N ASP A 33 -0.56 -16.95 7.28
CA ASP A 33 -1.08 -17.21 5.94
C ASP A 33 -0.05 -16.85 4.86
N LEU A 34 0.71 -15.77 5.03
CA LEU A 34 1.84 -15.45 4.15
C LEU A 34 2.93 -16.53 4.20
N GLY A 35 3.24 -17.06 5.38
CA GLY A 35 4.28 -18.09 5.56
C GLY A 35 3.95 -19.43 4.88
N LYS A 36 2.67 -19.68 4.55
CA LYS A 36 2.23 -20.86 3.80
C LYS A 36 2.39 -20.71 2.28
N LEU A 37 2.58 -19.49 1.77
CA LEU A 37 2.63 -19.24 0.34
C LEU A 37 4.00 -19.62 -0.25
N GLU A 38 3.97 -20.21 -1.44
CA GLU A 38 5.19 -20.49 -2.19
C GLU A 38 5.83 -19.21 -2.74
N THR A 39 7.13 -19.25 -3.03
CA THR A 39 7.87 -18.11 -3.58
C THR A 39 7.25 -17.55 -4.86
N LYS A 40 6.67 -18.39 -5.72
CA LYS A 40 5.95 -17.98 -6.93
C LYS A 40 4.68 -17.18 -6.64
N GLN A 41 3.95 -17.58 -5.60
CA GLN A 41 2.72 -16.89 -5.20
C GLN A 41 3.07 -15.55 -4.53
N LEU A 42 4.10 -15.52 -3.68
CA LEU A 42 4.63 -14.29 -3.12
C LEU A 42 5.11 -13.31 -4.21
N SER A 43 5.83 -13.79 -5.23
CA SER A 43 6.23 -12.94 -6.35
C SER A 43 5.02 -12.37 -7.10
N SER A 44 3.96 -13.16 -7.25
CA SER A 44 2.73 -12.69 -7.90
C SER A 44 2.00 -11.62 -7.10
N LEU A 45 2.02 -11.68 -5.76
CA LEU A 45 1.42 -10.65 -4.91
C LEU A 45 2.21 -9.32 -4.94
N LEU A 46 3.48 -9.37 -5.33
CA LEU A 46 4.35 -8.20 -5.49
C LEU A 46 4.28 -7.59 -6.91
N ASN A 47 3.56 -8.23 -7.84
CA ASN A 47 3.39 -7.68 -9.17
C ASN A 47 2.59 -6.38 -9.11
N GLU A 48 3.12 -5.35 -9.77
CA GLU A 48 2.45 -4.06 -9.90
C GLU A 48 1.35 -4.13 -10.95
N ASP A 49 0.32 -3.30 -10.79
CA ASP A 49 -0.73 -3.15 -11.80
C ASP A 49 -0.13 -2.69 -13.14
N PRO A 50 -0.50 -3.32 -14.28
CA PRO A 50 0.06 -2.99 -15.59
C PRO A 50 -0.10 -1.52 -15.97
N ALA A 51 -1.21 -0.87 -15.62
CA ALA A 51 -1.44 0.53 -15.95
C ALA A 51 -0.52 1.46 -15.13
N ILE A 52 -0.19 1.09 -13.89
CA ILE A 52 0.80 1.82 -13.10
C ILE A 52 2.20 1.65 -13.69
N MET A 53 2.55 0.44 -14.12
CA MET A 53 3.84 0.15 -14.76
C MET A 53 4.02 0.96 -16.06
N GLU A 54 3.00 1.03 -16.92
CA GLU A 54 3.00 1.86 -18.13
C GLU A 54 3.06 3.35 -17.81
N ARG A 55 2.31 3.81 -16.81
CA ARG A 55 2.38 5.21 -16.38
C ARG A 55 3.78 5.57 -15.89
N ARG A 56 4.43 4.69 -15.11
CA ARG A 56 5.80 4.90 -14.62
C ARG A 56 6.79 5.00 -15.78
N SER A 57 6.69 4.12 -16.78
CA SER A 57 7.59 4.14 -17.94
C SER A 57 7.39 5.40 -18.80
N ALA A 58 6.15 5.82 -19.03
CA ALA A 58 5.84 7.04 -19.77
C ALA A 58 6.39 8.29 -19.06
N LEU A 59 6.24 8.37 -17.73
CA LEU A 59 6.79 9.46 -16.94
C LEU A 59 8.32 9.48 -16.95
N ALA A 60 8.96 8.32 -16.85
CA ALA A 60 10.42 8.20 -16.93
C ALA A 60 10.94 8.72 -18.28
N LYS A 61 10.30 8.30 -19.38
CA LYS A 61 10.64 8.78 -20.73
C LYS A 61 10.47 10.29 -20.87
N ARG A 62 9.35 10.84 -20.35
CA ARG A 62 9.11 12.29 -20.39
C ARG A 62 10.15 13.06 -19.59
N LEU A 63 10.56 12.52 -18.43
CA LEU A 63 11.57 13.12 -17.58
C LEU A 63 12.96 13.10 -18.23
N GLU A 64 13.32 12.03 -18.93
CA GLU A 64 14.54 11.96 -19.73
C GLU A 64 14.57 13.05 -20.81
N LEU A 65 13.47 13.22 -21.55
CA LEU A 65 13.35 14.29 -22.55
C LEU A 65 13.50 15.68 -21.93
N TYR A 66 12.90 15.94 -20.77
CA TYR A 66 13.07 17.22 -20.07
C TYR A 66 14.51 17.45 -19.59
N ARG A 67 15.22 16.40 -19.15
CA ARG A 67 16.64 16.51 -18.79
C ARG A 67 17.51 16.82 -20.00
N SER A 68 17.24 16.19 -21.15
CA SER A 68 17.94 16.51 -22.40
C SER A 68 17.72 17.96 -22.82
N ALA A 69 16.46 18.41 -22.81
CA ALA A 69 16.12 19.80 -23.15
C ALA A 69 16.76 20.80 -22.18
N GLN A 70 16.81 20.47 -20.88
CA GLN A 70 17.50 21.30 -19.90
C GLN A 70 19.01 21.39 -20.20
N ALA A 71 19.67 20.26 -20.49
CA ALA A 71 21.09 20.25 -20.82
C ALA A 71 21.41 21.07 -22.08
N GLU A 72 20.54 21.02 -23.09
CA GLU A 72 20.65 21.85 -24.29
C GLU A 72 20.52 23.34 -23.96
N ILE A 73 19.52 23.73 -23.15
CA ILE A 73 19.35 25.12 -22.69
C ILE A 73 20.59 25.60 -21.93
N ASP A 74 21.08 24.79 -20.98
CA ASP A 74 22.25 25.12 -20.18
C ASP A 74 23.50 25.30 -21.07
N SER A 75 23.68 24.44 -22.09
CA SER A 75 24.81 24.56 -23.03
C SER A 75 24.83 25.88 -23.80
N VAL A 76 23.64 26.42 -24.15
CA VAL A 76 23.52 27.70 -24.87
C VAL A 76 23.64 28.89 -23.92
N ALA A 77 23.07 28.79 -22.72
CA ALA A 77 23.04 29.86 -21.73
C ALA A 77 24.45 30.21 -21.21
N TRP A 78 25.33 29.22 -21.08
CA TRP A 78 26.70 29.38 -20.59
C TRP A 78 27.78 29.50 -21.69
N ALA A 79 27.38 29.52 -22.97
CA ALA A 79 28.30 29.71 -24.11
C ALA A 79 28.57 31.19 -24.46
N LYS A 80 28.19 32.12 -23.58
CA LYS A 80 28.43 33.57 -23.69
C LYS A 80 29.37 34.05 -22.59
#